data_AF-A0A559M731-F1
#
_entry.id   AF-A0A559M731-F1
#
_cell.length_a   1.000
_cell.length_b   1.000
_cell.length_c   1.000
_cell.angle_alpha   90.00
_cell.angle_beta   90.00
_cell.angle_gamma   90.00
#
_symmetry.space_group_name_H-M   'P 1'
#
loop_
_entity.id
_entity.type
_entity.pdbx_description
1 polymer ?
#
loop_
_entity_poly.entity_id
_entity_poly.type
_entity_poly.pdbx_seq_one_letter_code
_entity_poly.pdbx_strand_id
1 'polypeptide(L)'
;MSPWPLGPFEISPPLLNSSNPWATTEADLKALYSCPHTGAVTTRTSLWSGFSQHASTHQYSFFSSRLGHATADIDTSGAEGRGGVRELEGSSLNTLGYSPIPFEAYIAMLVRMNDAGVLNSATPKPFIVSVTGTADEVGRCYTYMARTLHERKARGLQLMMEINLSCPNIPDKPPPAYDSSSLIEYATP
;
A
#
# COMPACT_ATOMS: atom_id res chain seq x y z
N MET A 1 -19.45 18.50 -20.08
CA MET A 1 -18.88 17.15 -20.28
C MET A 1 -17.89 16.91 -19.16
N SER A 2 -18.09 15.88 -18.34
CA SER A 2 -17.18 15.56 -17.23
C SER A 2 -15.77 15.30 -17.80
N PRO A 3 -14.70 15.93 -17.27
CA PRO A 3 -13.34 15.71 -17.76
C PRO A 3 -12.79 14.32 -17.40
N TRP A 4 -13.55 13.52 -16.64
CA TRP A 4 -13.14 12.18 -16.21
C TRP A 4 -13.79 11.11 -17.10
N PRO A 5 -13.02 10.43 -17.97
CA PRO A 5 -13.55 9.49 -18.95
C PRO A 5 -13.84 8.09 -18.36
N LEU A 6 -13.85 7.94 -17.04
CA LEU A 6 -14.07 6.66 -16.37
C LEU A 6 -15.44 6.70 -15.70
N GLY A 7 -16.25 5.66 -15.95
CA GLY A 7 -17.46 5.41 -15.16
C GLY A 7 -17.14 5.29 -13.67
N PRO A 8 -18.16 5.22 -12.80
CA PRO A 8 -17.95 5.04 -11.37
C PRO A 8 -17.04 3.84 -11.12
N PHE A 9 -16.03 4.03 -10.28
CA PHE A 9 -15.11 2.98 -9.92
C PHE A 9 -15.80 1.94 -9.06
N GLU A 10 -15.74 0.68 -9.47
CA GLU A 10 -16.44 -0.42 -8.82
C GLU A 10 -15.44 -1.38 -8.17
N ILE A 11 -15.57 -1.57 -6.85
CA ILE A 11 -14.84 -2.59 -6.09
C ILE A 11 -15.82 -3.72 -5.81
N SER A 12 -15.66 -4.86 -6.50
CA SER A 12 -16.53 -6.02 -6.35
C SER A 12 -15.70 -7.31 -6.30
N PRO A 13 -15.77 -8.10 -5.21
CA PRO A 13 -16.51 -7.84 -3.96
C PRO A 13 -15.94 -6.62 -3.19
N PRO A 14 -16.70 -5.97 -2.29
CA PRO A 14 -16.28 -4.77 -1.55
C PRO A 14 -15.31 -5.10 -0.39
N LEU A 15 -14.36 -5.99 -0.65
CA LEU A 15 -13.31 -6.39 0.26
C LEU A 15 -11.96 -6.16 -0.41
N LEU A 16 -11.01 -5.61 0.33
CA LEU A 16 -9.66 -5.34 -0.10
C LEU A 16 -8.73 -5.47 1.10
N ASN A 17 -7.44 -5.66 0.84
CA ASN A 17 -6.45 -5.63 1.91
C ASN A 17 -6.19 -4.19 2.38
N SER A 18 -5.82 -4.04 3.65
CA SER A 18 -5.20 -2.80 4.12
C SER A 18 -3.80 -2.61 3.52
N SER A 19 -3.27 -1.41 3.58
CA SER A 19 -1.85 -1.17 3.29
C SER A 19 -0.97 -1.85 4.36
N ASN A 20 -0.32 -2.97 4.03
CA ASN A 20 0.36 -3.83 5.01
C ASN A 20 1.55 -4.61 4.41
N PRO A 21 2.36 -5.33 5.21
CA PRO A 21 3.52 -6.09 4.71
C PRO A 21 3.24 -7.12 3.63
N TRP A 22 2.07 -7.75 3.63
CA TRP A 22 1.62 -8.70 2.59
C TRP A 22 1.11 -8.01 1.32
N ALA A 23 1.48 -6.75 1.10
CA ALA A 23 1.26 -6.02 -0.14
C ALA A 23 2.55 -5.31 -0.59
N THR A 24 3.71 -5.95 -0.32
CA THR A 24 5.02 -5.36 -0.54
C THR A 24 5.60 -5.76 -1.91
N THR A 25 5.71 -7.05 -2.17
CA THR A 25 6.40 -7.59 -3.34
C THR A 25 5.46 -7.85 -4.53
N GLU A 26 6.01 -8.04 -5.73
CA GLU A 26 5.20 -8.46 -6.89
C GLU A 26 4.45 -9.79 -6.63
N ALA A 27 5.07 -10.71 -5.89
CA ALA A 27 4.44 -11.98 -5.51
C ALA A 27 3.23 -11.75 -4.58
N ASP A 28 3.37 -10.86 -3.60
CA ASP A 28 2.28 -10.45 -2.71
C ASP A 28 1.13 -9.82 -3.49
N LEU A 29 1.44 -8.85 -4.35
CA LEU A 29 0.45 -8.14 -5.17
C LEU A 29 -0.26 -9.08 -6.13
N LYS A 30 0.46 -10.03 -6.73
CA LYS A 30 -0.13 -11.07 -7.57
C LYS A 30 -1.05 -11.99 -6.77
N ALA A 31 -0.64 -12.43 -5.58
CA ALA A 31 -1.48 -13.28 -4.73
C ALA A 31 -2.78 -12.58 -4.32
N LEU A 32 -2.70 -11.30 -3.92
CA LEU A 32 -3.86 -10.47 -3.61
C LEU A 32 -4.75 -10.24 -4.83
N TYR A 33 -4.16 -9.99 -6.01
CA TYR A 33 -4.90 -9.82 -7.26
C TYR A 33 -5.64 -11.10 -7.67
N SER A 34 -5.02 -12.26 -7.51
CA SER A 34 -5.62 -13.56 -7.84
C SER A 34 -6.65 -14.06 -6.82
N CYS A 35 -6.73 -13.47 -5.61
CA CYS A 35 -7.67 -13.89 -4.57
C CYS A 35 -9.13 -13.60 -4.97
N PRO A 36 -10.04 -14.58 -5.12
CA PRO A 36 -11.42 -14.32 -5.56
C PRO A 36 -12.25 -13.50 -4.57
N HIS A 37 -11.76 -13.31 -3.34
CA HIS A 37 -12.45 -12.60 -2.27
C HIS A 37 -12.08 -11.12 -2.19
N THR A 38 -11.12 -10.63 -2.97
CA THR A 38 -10.76 -9.20 -3.03
C THR A 38 -11.30 -8.56 -4.30
N GLY A 39 -11.89 -7.37 -4.21
CA GLY A 39 -12.29 -6.56 -5.37
C GLY A 39 -11.24 -5.56 -5.80
N ALA A 40 -10.28 -5.23 -4.94
CA ALA A 40 -9.17 -4.32 -5.20
C ALA A 40 -7.92 -4.75 -4.40
N VAL A 41 -6.76 -4.20 -4.76
CA VAL A 41 -5.49 -4.45 -4.06
C VAL A 41 -4.84 -3.13 -3.67
N THR A 42 -4.57 -2.94 -2.38
CA THR A 42 -3.85 -1.75 -1.88
C THR A 42 -2.39 -2.10 -1.67
N THR A 43 -1.44 -1.33 -2.22
CA THR A 43 -0.01 -1.56 -1.96
C THR A 43 0.35 -1.18 -0.53
N ARG A 44 1.47 -1.70 0.00
CA ARG A 44 2.08 -1.10 1.20
C ARG A 44 2.41 0.37 0.93
N THR A 45 2.20 1.24 1.92
CA THR A 45 2.45 2.68 1.79
C THR A 45 3.91 2.89 1.42
N SER A 46 4.14 3.54 0.30
CA SER A 46 5.47 3.82 -0.24
C SER A 46 5.82 5.30 -0.13
N LEU A 47 7.11 5.57 -0.11
CA LEU A 47 7.69 6.91 -0.21
C LEU A 47 8.26 7.08 -1.62
N TRP A 48 8.56 8.33 -2.02
CA TRP A 48 9.30 8.58 -3.25
C TRP A 48 10.64 7.82 -3.25
N SER A 49 11.37 7.90 -2.14
CA SER A 49 12.57 7.11 -1.87
C SER A 49 12.25 5.99 -0.87
N GLY A 50 12.71 4.76 -1.13
CA GLY A 50 12.38 3.59 -0.31
C GLY A 50 12.72 3.79 1.18
N PHE A 51 11.88 3.27 2.06
CA PHE A 51 12.09 3.37 3.50
C PHE A 51 13.26 2.49 3.95
N SER A 52 14.12 3.03 4.82
CA SER A 52 15.26 2.30 5.39
C SER A 52 14.77 1.33 6.47
N GLN A 53 14.41 0.13 6.03
CA GLN A 53 13.85 -0.89 6.92
C GLN A 53 14.94 -1.68 7.68
N HIS A 54 14.64 -2.04 8.93
CA HIS A 54 15.53 -2.78 9.83
C HIS A 54 14.70 -3.77 10.64
N ALA A 55 15.07 -5.05 10.60
CA ALA A 55 14.30 -6.12 11.25
C ALA A 55 14.31 -6.06 12.78
N SER A 56 15.26 -5.35 13.40
CA SER A 56 15.33 -5.17 14.85
C SER A 56 14.41 -4.07 15.38
N THR A 57 13.95 -3.14 14.54
CA THR A 57 13.13 -1.99 14.97
C THR A 57 11.78 -1.95 14.28
N HIS A 58 11.70 -2.41 13.03
CA HIS A 58 10.46 -2.45 12.24
C HIS A 58 9.91 -3.86 12.24
N GLN A 59 9.08 -4.14 13.22
CA GLN A 59 8.61 -5.47 13.55
C GLN A 59 7.09 -5.54 13.62
N TYR A 60 6.56 -6.74 13.58
CA TYR A 60 5.21 -7.00 13.99
C TYR A 60 5.10 -8.34 14.69
N SER A 61 4.14 -8.46 15.58
CA SER A 61 3.77 -9.71 16.23
C SER A 61 2.27 -9.86 16.31
N PHE A 62 1.83 -11.11 16.31
CA PHE A 62 0.49 -11.47 16.69
C PHE A 62 0.45 -11.81 18.17
N PHE A 63 -0.71 -11.61 18.79
CA PHE A 63 -0.93 -11.96 20.18
C PHE A 63 -2.40 -12.29 20.44
N SER A 64 -2.67 -13.00 21.54
CA SER A 64 -4.02 -13.21 22.04
C SER A 64 -4.35 -12.12 23.06
N SER A 65 -5.39 -11.33 22.81
CA SER A 65 -5.88 -10.34 23.79
C SER A 65 -6.29 -10.96 25.12
N ARG A 66 -6.58 -12.27 25.15
CA ARG A 66 -6.82 -13.03 26.39
C ARG A 66 -5.54 -13.27 27.19
N LEU A 67 -4.43 -13.54 26.51
CA LEU A 67 -3.12 -13.78 27.15
C LEU A 67 -2.37 -12.48 27.41
N GLY A 68 -2.68 -11.41 26.67
CA GLY A 68 -2.07 -10.09 26.80
C GLY A 68 -0.64 -9.99 26.26
N HIS A 69 -0.12 -11.04 25.62
CA HIS A 69 1.23 -11.08 25.05
C HIS A 69 1.31 -12.05 23.87
N ALA A 70 2.35 -11.84 23.04
CA ALA A 70 2.72 -12.72 21.95
C ALA A 70 3.45 -13.96 22.48
N THR A 71 3.21 -15.11 21.85
CA THR A 71 3.87 -16.38 22.20
C THR A 71 4.83 -16.86 21.11
N ALA A 72 4.85 -16.19 19.96
CA ALA A 72 5.79 -16.45 18.89
C ALA A 72 7.07 -15.62 19.04
N ASP A 73 8.21 -16.23 18.69
CA ASP A 73 9.45 -15.50 18.49
C ASP A 73 9.35 -14.58 17.25
N ILE A 74 10.10 -13.48 17.31
CA ILE A 74 10.25 -12.56 16.17
C ILE A 74 11.50 -12.97 15.39
N ASP A 75 11.31 -13.37 14.14
CA ASP A 75 12.41 -13.61 13.20
C ASP A 75 12.99 -12.27 12.74
N THR A 76 14.24 -12.02 13.09
CA THR A 76 15.00 -10.82 12.70
C THR A 76 16.07 -11.10 11.64
N SER A 77 16.12 -12.31 11.09
CA SER A 77 17.08 -12.69 10.04
C SER A 77 16.72 -12.13 8.66
N GLY A 78 15.45 -11.77 8.47
CA GLY A 78 14.92 -11.20 7.22
C GLY A 78 15.04 -9.68 7.13
N ALA A 79 14.33 -9.10 6.15
CA ALA A 79 14.24 -7.65 5.96
C ALA A 79 13.34 -6.96 7.00
N GLU A 80 12.42 -7.70 7.62
CA GLU A 80 11.49 -7.21 8.64
C GLU A 80 11.48 -8.15 9.84
N GLY A 81 11.19 -7.61 11.03
CA GLY A 81 11.01 -8.44 12.22
C GLY A 81 9.66 -9.14 12.19
N ARG A 82 9.63 -10.41 11.81
CA ARG A 82 8.40 -11.15 11.55
C ARG A 82 8.03 -12.05 12.71
N GLY A 83 6.97 -11.73 13.43
CA GLY A 83 6.37 -12.64 14.41
C GLY A 83 5.76 -13.86 13.73
N GLY A 84 6.01 -15.05 14.28
CA GLY A 84 5.35 -16.28 13.82
C GLY A 84 3.83 -16.20 13.94
N VAL A 85 3.11 -16.90 13.05
CA VAL A 85 1.65 -17.02 13.13
C VAL A 85 1.32 -18.19 14.05
N ARG A 86 0.54 -17.93 15.10
CA ARG A 86 0.01 -18.96 16.00
C ARG A 86 -1.50 -18.96 15.98
N GLU A 87 -2.09 -20.14 16.18
CA GLU A 87 -3.53 -20.25 16.37
C GLU A 87 -3.96 -19.42 17.60
N LEU A 88 -5.16 -18.83 17.54
CA LEU A 88 -5.77 -18.02 18.61
C LEU A 88 -5.10 -16.66 18.90
N GLU A 89 -4.02 -16.30 18.19
CA GLU A 89 -3.45 -14.95 18.22
C GLU A 89 -4.16 -14.01 17.22
N GLY A 90 -5.39 -13.64 17.55
CA GLY A 90 -6.27 -12.84 16.68
C GLY A 90 -6.04 -11.33 16.70
N SER A 91 -5.01 -10.84 17.39
CA SER A 91 -4.68 -9.41 17.48
C SER A 91 -3.22 -9.19 17.06
N SER A 92 -2.89 -7.96 16.65
CA SER A 92 -1.54 -7.63 16.18
C SER A 92 -1.05 -6.31 16.75
N LEU A 93 0.27 -6.22 16.95
CA LEU A 93 0.99 -5.00 17.27
C LEU A 93 2.17 -4.89 16.31
N ASN A 94 2.45 -3.70 15.82
CA ASN A 94 3.56 -3.47 14.92
C ASN A 94 4.23 -2.11 15.15
N THR A 95 5.52 -2.06 14.88
CA THR A 95 6.35 -0.86 14.77
C THR A 95 6.83 -0.70 13.34
N LEU A 96 6.04 -1.17 12.37
CA LEU A 96 6.41 -1.13 10.97
C LEU A 96 6.55 0.32 10.51
N GLY A 97 7.57 0.55 9.70
CA GLY A 97 7.63 1.74 8.86
C GLY A 97 6.98 1.49 7.49
N TYR A 98 7.27 2.38 6.55
CA TYR A 98 6.77 2.32 5.18
C TYR A 98 7.49 1.26 4.35
N SER A 99 7.07 1.09 3.10
CA SER A 99 7.66 0.12 2.18
C SER A 99 9.13 0.42 1.90
N PRO A 100 10.01 -0.60 1.90
CA PRO A 100 11.39 -0.45 1.41
C PRO A 100 11.43 -0.29 -0.11
N ILE A 101 10.35 -0.62 -0.82
CA ILE A 101 10.22 -0.44 -2.26
C ILE A 101 9.75 0.99 -2.55
N PRO A 102 10.50 1.78 -3.35
CA PRO A 102 10.09 3.14 -3.70
C PRO A 102 8.85 3.14 -4.60
N PHE A 103 8.10 4.25 -4.57
CA PHE A 103 6.87 4.44 -5.35
C PHE A 103 7.04 4.08 -6.83
N GLU A 104 8.11 4.54 -7.48
CA GLU A 104 8.37 4.28 -8.90
C GLU A 104 8.51 2.78 -9.21
N ALA A 105 9.09 2.02 -8.28
CA ALA A 105 9.25 0.57 -8.43
C ALA A 105 7.91 -0.17 -8.30
N TYR A 106 6.97 0.29 -7.46
CA TYR A 106 5.61 -0.25 -7.44
C TYR A 106 4.90 -0.04 -8.78
N ILE A 107 4.96 1.18 -9.32
CA ILE A 107 4.36 1.46 -10.63
C ILE A 107 4.99 0.57 -11.71
N ALA A 108 6.31 0.40 -11.70
CA ALA A 108 7.00 -0.48 -12.62
C ALA A 108 6.58 -1.96 -12.47
N MET A 109 6.37 -2.45 -11.24
CA MET A 109 5.84 -3.80 -10.98
C MET A 109 4.46 -3.98 -11.59
N LEU A 110 3.53 -3.05 -11.33
CA LEU A 110 2.15 -3.13 -11.83
C LEU A 110 2.10 -3.07 -13.36
N VAL A 111 2.92 -2.20 -13.96
CA VAL A 111 3.09 -2.12 -15.41
C VAL A 111 3.62 -3.44 -15.97
N ARG A 112 4.66 -4.03 -15.36
CA ARG A 112 5.20 -5.34 -15.78
C ARG A 112 4.16 -6.45 -15.65
N MET A 113 3.39 -6.47 -14.57
CA MET A 113 2.28 -7.44 -14.37
C MET A 113 1.22 -7.28 -15.46
N ASN A 114 0.87 -6.05 -15.83
CA ASN A 114 -0.05 -5.78 -16.93
C ASN A 114 0.50 -6.29 -18.26
N ASP A 115 1.75 -5.93 -18.59
CA ASP A 115 2.39 -6.28 -19.86
C ASP A 115 2.61 -7.80 -20.01
N ALA A 116 2.87 -8.49 -18.90
CA ALA A 116 2.95 -9.95 -18.84
C ALA A 116 1.58 -10.65 -18.86
N GLY A 117 0.48 -9.90 -18.92
CA GLY A 117 -0.89 -10.42 -18.96
C GLY A 117 -1.38 -10.99 -17.63
N VAL A 118 -0.68 -10.76 -16.52
CA VAL A 118 -1.11 -11.18 -15.18
C VAL A 118 -2.41 -10.48 -14.79
N LEU A 119 -2.59 -9.24 -15.24
CA LEU A 119 -3.79 -8.45 -14.95
C LEU A 119 -4.94 -8.70 -15.94
N ASN A 120 -4.76 -9.58 -16.94
CA ASN A 120 -5.79 -9.89 -17.92
C ASN A 120 -6.88 -10.79 -17.30
N SER A 121 -7.83 -10.16 -16.63
CA SER A 121 -9.02 -10.78 -16.06
C SER A 121 -10.27 -10.31 -16.82
N ALA A 122 -11.31 -11.17 -16.87
CA ALA A 122 -12.62 -10.76 -17.37
C ALA A 122 -13.22 -9.61 -16.53
N THR A 123 -12.88 -9.58 -15.24
CA THR A 123 -13.19 -8.51 -14.29
C THR A 123 -11.87 -8.01 -13.69
N PRO A 124 -11.18 -7.06 -14.34
CA PRO A 124 -9.93 -6.51 -13.84
C PRO A 124 -10.14 -5.83 -12.50
N LYS A 125 -9.26 -6.10 -11.54
CA LYS A 125 -9.29 -5.41 -10.25
C LYS A 125 -8.41 -4.17 -10.31
N PRO A 126 -8.84 -3.08 -9.72
CA PRO A 126 -7.99 -1.93 -9.58
C PRO A 126 -6.95 -2.11 -8.48
N PHE A 127 -5.84 -1.40 -8.62
CA PHE A 127 -4.85 -1.21 -7.58
C PHE A 127 -4.98 0.18 -6.95
N ILE A 128 -4.88 0.24 -5.63
CA ILE A 128 -4.77 1.48 -4.86
C ILE A 128 -3.31 1.59 -4.42
N VAL A 129 -2.57 2.52 -5.02
CA VAL A 129 -1.17 2.75 -4.67
C VAL A 129 -1.12 3.69 -3.48
N SER A 130 -0.81 3.13 -2.31
CA SER A 130 -0.71 3.89 -1.06
C SER A 130 0.62 4.63 -0.99
N VAL A 131 0.58 5.92 -0.69
CA VAL A 131 1.75 6.81 -0.66
C VAL A 131 1.76 7.67 0.60
N THR A 132 2.93 8.14 0.98
CA THR A 132 3.09 9.18 2.00
C THR A 132 4.34 10.02 1.69
N GLY A 133 4.60 11.04 2.49
CA GLY A 133 5.73 11.96 2.33
C GLY A 133 5.30 13.42 2.48
N THR A 134 6.17 14.33 2.04
CA THR A 134 5.83 15.75 1.90
C THR A 134 4.80 15.95 0.79
N ALA A 135 4.08 17.09 0.81
CA ALA A 135 3.12 17.43 -0.24
C ALA A 135 3.76 17.40 -1.65
N ASP A 136 4.99 17.93 -1.78
CA ASP A 136 5.76 17.90 -3.03
C ASP A 136 6.06 16.47 -3.50
N GLU A 137 6.47 15.58 -2.59
CA GLU A 137 6.73 14.17 -2.94
C GLU A 137 5.45 13.45 -3.36
N VAL A 138 4.33 13.72 -2.68
CA VAL A 138 3.02 13.17 -3.04
C VAL A 138 2.57 13.71 -4.41
N GLY A 139 2.69 15.00 -4.68
CA GLY A 139 2.40 15.60 -5.99
C GLY A 139 3.27 15.01 -7.10
N ARG A 140 4.55 14.72 -6.81
CA ARG A 140 5.45 14.03 -7.72
C ARG A 140 5.00 12.59 -8.01
N CYS A 141 4.56 11.85 -6.99
CA CYS A 141 3.99 10.51 -7.16
C CYS A 141 2.74 10.54 -8.05
N TYR A 142 1.83 11.49 -7.81
CA TYR A 142 0.63 11.69 -8.62
C TYR A 142 0.99 11.94 -10.09
N THR A 143 1.88 12.91 -10.34
CA THR A 143 2.31 13.29 -11.70
C THR A 143 2.94 12.11 -12.43
N TYR A 144 3.81 11.34 -11.74
CA TYR A 144 4.45 10.16 -12.31
C TYR A 144 3.43 9.07 -12.69
N MET A 145 2.48 8.78 -11.80
CA MET A 145 1.42 7.79 -12.04
C MET A 145 0.52 8.22 -13.19
N ALA A 146 0.05 9.48 -13.20
CA ALA A 146 -0.80 10.02 -14.25
C ALA A 146 -0.14 9.98 -15.63
N ARG A 147 1.14 10.37 -15.72
CA ARG A 147 1.93 10.27 -16.94
C ARG A 147 2.05 8.82 -17.42
N THR A 148 2.38 7.90 -16.51
CA THR A 148 2.52 6.47 -16.84
C THR A 148 1.21 5.90 -17.40
N LEU A 149 0.07 6.21 -16.78
CA LEU A 149 -1.25 5.78 -17.27
C LEU A 149 -1.57 6.37 -18.65
N HIS A 150 -1.28 7.66 -18.85
CA HIS A 150 -1.51 8.35 -20.11
C HIS A 150 -0.71 7.72 -21.26
N GLU A 151 0.57 7.43 -21.02
CA GLU A 151 1.48 6.85 -22.01
C GLU A 151 1.13 5.39 -22.33
N ARG A 152 0.73 4.59 -21.33
CA ARG A 152 0.50 3.15 -21.51
C ARG A 152 -0.86 2.81 -22.11
N LYS A 153 -1.91 3.61 -21.89
CA LYS A 153 -3.29 3.35 -22.36
C LYS A 153 -3.75 1.89 -22.17
N ALA A 154 -3.36 1.25 -21.07
CA ALA A 154 -3.56 -0.17 -20.86
C ALA A 154 -4.95 -0.46 -20.23
N ARG A 155 -5.77 -1.28 -20.90
CA ARG A 155 -7.12 -1.64 -20.41
C ARG A 155 -7.13 -2.36 -19.06
N GLY A 156 -6.05 -3.08 -18.72
CA GLY A 156 -5.94 -3.85 -17.47
C GLY A 156 -5.34 -3.09 -16.29
N LEU A 157 -4.75 -1.92 -16.52
CA LEU A 157 -4.02 -1.16 -15.51
C LEU A 157 -4.89 -0.03 -14.96
N GLN A 158 -5.75 -0.37 -14.00
CA GLN A 158 -6.58 0.59 -13.28
C GLN A 158 -5.90 0.96 -11.96
N LEU A 159 -5.44 2.20 -11.84
CA LEU A 159 -4.72 2.69 -10.65
C LEU A 159 -5.48 3.81 -9.97
N MET A 160 -5.47 3.75 -8.65
CA MET A 160 -5.84 4.82 -7.73
C MET A 160 -4.67 5.16 -6.84
N MET A 161 -4.78 6.29 -6.15
CA MET A 161 -3.79 6.73 -5.18
C MET A 161 -4.47 7.00 -3.84
N GLU A 162 -3.92 6.41 -2.79
CA GLU A 162 -4.29 6.67 -1.40
C GLU A 162 -3.17 7.49 -0.76
N ILE A 163 -3.51 8.65 -0.17
CA ILE A 163 -2.54 9.47 0.56
C ILE A 163 -2.66 9.13 2.04
N ASN A 164 -1.69 8.38 2.56
CA ASN A 164 -1.62 8.02 3.97
C ASN A 164 -0.98 9.15 4.78
N LEU A 165 -1.83 9.93 5.46
CA LEU A 165 -1.44 11.01 6.36
C LEU A 165 -1.62 10.66 7.84
N SER A 166 -1.82 9.38 8.16
CA SER A 166 -2.22 8.91 9.50
C SER A 166 -1.08 8.43 10.38
N CYS A 167 0.10 8.16 9.82
CA CYS A 167 1.15 7.45 10.54
C CYS A 167 1.77 8.29 11.67
N PRO A 168 1.70 7.82 12.94
CA PRO A 168 2.26 8.51 14.10
C PRO A 168 3.79 8.37 14.25
N ASN A 169 4.44 7.67 13.31
CA ASN A 169 5.88 7.34 13.37
C ASN A 169 6.79 8.46 12.82
N ILE A 170 6.25 9.63 12.47
CA ILE A 170 7.03 10.81 12.06
C ILE A 170 7.27 11.70 13.29
N PRO A 171 8.53 11.99 13.66
CA PRO A 171 8.83 12.88 14.78
C PRO A 171 8.28 14.30 14.60
N ASP A 172 7.92 14.93 15.72
CA ASP A 172 7.77 16.38 15.89
C ASP A 172 6.60 17.11 15.21
N LYS A 173 5.66 16.42 14.54
CA LYS A 173 4.39 17.03 14.10
C LYS A 173 3.21 16.08 14.29
N PRO A 174 2.03 16.55 14.78
CA PRO A 174 0.81 15.76 14.71
C PRO A 174 0.54 15.42 13.23
N PRO A 175 0.01 14.22 12.93
CA PRO A 175 -0.19 13.82 11.53
C PRO A 175 -1.05 14.85 10.77
N PRO A 176 -0.67 15.26 9.54
CA PRO A 176 -1.35 16.33 8.79
C PRO A 176 -2.85 16.09 8.57
N ALA A 177 -3.31 14.84 8.66
CA ALA A 177 -4.72 14.46 8.59
C ALA A 177 -5.61 15.14 9.65
N TYR A 178 -5.04 15.59 10.78
CA TYR A 178 -5.79 16.12 11.91
C TYR A 178 -6.00 17.64 11.89
N ASP A 179 -5.44 18.33 10.89
CA ASP A 179 -5.58 19.77 10.71
C ASP A 179 -6.01 20.10 9.27
N SER A 180 -7.13 20.81 9.12
CA SER A 180 -7.72 21.11 7.82
C SER A 180 -6.79 21.92 6.91
N SER A 181 -5.99 22.83 7.48
CA SER A 181 -5.07 23.65 6.68
C SER A 181 -3.91 22.82 6.12
N SER A 182 -3.38 21.91 6.95
CA SER A 182 -2.32 20.97 6.59
C SER A 182 -2.81 19.94 5.55
N LEU A 183 -4.08 19.52 5.63
CA LEU A 183 -4.67 18.60 4.67
C LEU A 183 -4.82 19.21 3.26
N ILE A 184 -5.13 20.51 3.16
CA ILE A 184 -5.33 21.19 1.87
C ILE A 184 -4.06 21.14 1.01
N GLU A 185 -2.88 21.19 1.62
CA GLU A 185 -1.59 21.11 0.90
C GLU A 185 -1.45 19.82 0.08
N TYR A 186 -2.12 18.73 0.49
CA TYR A 186 -2.12 17.46 -0.22
C TYR A 186 -3.28 17.29 -1.22
N ALA A 187 -4.30 18.16 -1.15
CA ALA A 187 -5.51 18.08 -1.97
C ALA A 187 -5.48 19.00 -3.21
N THR A 188 -4.50 19.91 -3.29
CA THR A 188 -4.31 20.83 -4.41
C THR A 188 -2.95 20.59 -5.09
N PRO A 189 -2.78 19.49 -5.84
CA PRO A 189 -1.57 19.25 -6.63
C PRO A 189 -1.44 20.23 -7.81
#